data_AF-A0A9X1YC28-F1
#
_entry.id   AF-A0A9X1YC28-F1
#
_cell.length_a   1.000
_cell.length_b   1.000
_cell.length_c   1.000
_cell.angle_alpha   90.00
_cell.angle_beta   90.00
_cell.angle_gamma   90.00
#
_symmetry.space_group_name_H-M   'P 1'
#
loop_
_entity.id
_entity.type
_entity.pdbx_description
1 polymer ?
#
loop_
_entity_poly.entity_id
_entity_poly.type
_entity_poly.pdbx_seq_one_letter_code
_entity_poly.pdbx_strand_id
1 'polypeptide(L)' 'MPEVEMWGTYRFRGHRVQVIQQWRDPFGQRMVRIAVMDTAPDAPLEDGMTEAAFLGEAVPEAAGG' A
#
# COMPACT_ATOMS: atom_id res chain seq x y z
N MET A 1 7.44 -15.15 4.00
CA MET A 1 6.24 -14.35 4.34
C MET A 1 6.10 -13.33 3.21
N PRO A 2 4.88 -13.00 2.75
CA PRO A 2 4.72 -11.94 1.76
C PRO A 2 5.25 -10.62 2.35
N GLU A 3 6.03 -9.88 1.56
CA GLU A 3 6.57 -8.57 1.89
C GLU A 3 5.94 -7.54 0.95
N VAL A 4 5.69 -6.32 1.43
CA VAL A 4 5.12 -5.28 0.58
C VAL A 4 6.22 -4.74 -0.34
N GLU A 5 5.91 -4.57 -1.61
CA GLU A 5 6.84 -4.01 -2.59
C GLU A 5 6.59 -2.49 -2.72
N MET A 6 7.66 -1.70 -2.65
CA MET A 6 7.60 -0.26 -2.91
C MET A 6 7.20 -0.06 -4.38
N TRP A 7 6.26 0.85 -4.64
CA TRP A 7 5.60 1.04 -5.94
C TRP A 7 4.75 -0.14 -6.43
N GLY A 8 4.68 -1.23 -5.65
CA GLY A 8 3.77 -2.34 -5.90
C GLY A 8 2.32 -1.89 -5.87
N THR A 9 1.50 -2.49 -6.73
CA THR A 9 0.07 -2.18 -6.85
C THR A 9 -0.76 -3.28 -6.21
N TYR A 10 -1.79 -2.89 -5.48
CA TYR A 10 -2.61 -3.79 -4.67
C TYR A 10 -4.08 -3.44 -4.76
N ARG A 11 -4.94 -4.41 -4.50
CA ARG A 11 -6.35 -4.20 -4.16
C ARG A 11 -6.50 -4.16 -2.65
N PHE A 12 -6.94 -3.01 -2.13
CA PHE A 12 -7.15 -2.77 -0.71
C PHE A 12 -8.51 -2.13 -0.50
N ARG A 13 -9.39 -2.78 0.28
CA ARG A 13 -10.76 -2.31 0.56
C ARG A 13 -11.59 -1.92 -0.68
N GLY A 14 -11.42 -2.68 -1.77
CA GLY A 14 -12.12 -2.44 -3.04
C GLY A 14 -11.47 -1.38 -3.95
N HIS A 15 -10.44 -0.69 -3.48
CA HIS A 15 -9.69 0.30 -4.27
C HIS A 15 -8.38 -0.27 -4.79
N ARG A 16 -7.98 0.19 -5.97
CA ARG A 16 -6.61 0.06 -6.47
C ARG A 16 -5.73 1.06 -5.75
N VAL A 17 -4.68 0.56 -5.11
CA VAL A 17 -3.73 1.39 -4.35
C VAL A 17 -2.31 1.06 -4.76
N GLN A 18 -1.42 2.06 -4.66
CA GLN A 18 0.01 1.88 -4.83
C GLN A 18 0.72 2.21 -3.53
N VAL A 19 1.74 1.41 -3.20
CA VAL A 19 2.61 1.71 -2.07
C VAL A 19 3.60 2.79 -2.48
N ILE A 20 3.49 3.98 -1.90
CA ILE A 20 4.29 5.16 -2.26
C ILE A 20 5.39 5.46 -1.23
N GLN A 21 5.36 4.82 -0.08
CA GLN A 21 6.39 4.94 0.95
C GLN A 21 6.47 3.70 1.82
N GLN A 22 7.69 3.36 2.24
CA GLN A 22 7.95 2.38 3.29
C GLN A 22 8.95 2.95 4.29
N TRP A 23 8.74 2.71 5.57
CA TRP A 23 9.68 3.13 6.62
C TRP A 23 9.58 2.21 7.85
N ARG A 24 10.51 2.40 8.79
CA ARG A 24 10.38 1.86 10.14
C ARG A 24 10.04 2.98 11.10
N ASP A 25 9.05 2.76 11.95
CA ASP A 25 8.74 3.69 13.04
C ASP A 25 9.83 3.66 14.14
N PRO A 26 9.77 4.54 15.15
CA PRO A 26 10.74 4.56 16.25
C PRO A 26 10.82 3.27 17.08
N PHE A 27 9.81 2.40 16.99
CA PHE A 27 9.77 1.10 17.67
C PHE A 27 10.26 -0.04 16.77
N GLY A 28 10.69 0.26 15.54
CA GLY A 28 11.20 -0.69 14.57
C GLY A 28 10.13 -1.42 13.76
N GLN A 29 8.84 -1.04 13.90
CA GLN A 29 7.74 -1.62 13.15
C GLN A 29 7.76 -1.14 11.71
N ARG A 30 7.49 -2.05 10.77
CA ARG A 30 7.41 -1.72 9.34
C ARG A 30 6.08 -1.04 9.05
N MET A 31 6.17 0.10 8.39
CA MET A 31 5.06 0.96 8.02
C MET A 31 5.05 1.17 6.51
N VAL A 32 3.85 1.35 5.96
CA VAL A 32 3.63 1.64 4.55
C VAL A 32 2.70 2.83 4.41
N ARG A 33 2.90 3.63 3.36
CA ARG A 33 1.95 4.63 2.90
C ARG A 33 1.44 4.21 1.54
N ILE A 34 0.13 4.22 1.38
CA ILE A 34 -0.53 3.90 0.13
C ILE A 34 -1.22 5.12 -0.44
N ALA A 35 -1.31 5.19 -1.77
CA ALA A 35 -2.11 6.16 -2.50
C ALA A 35 -3.20 5.43 -3.28
N VAL A 36 -4.45 5.88 -3.18
CA VAL A 36 -5.54 5.39 -4.02
C VAL A 36 -5.34 5.87 -5.46
N MET A 37 -5.34 4.93 -6.40
CA MET A 37 -5.14 5.20 -7.82
C MET A 37 -6.45 5.41 -8.58
N ASP A 38 -7.59 4.99 -8.00
CA ASP A 38 -8.91 5.08 -8.64
C ASP A 38 -9.59 6.45 -8.44
N THR A 39 -8.97 7.36 -7.66
CA THR A 39 -9.50 8.70 -7.39
C THR A 39 -9.06 9.71 -8.45
N ALA A 40 -9.77 10.84 -8.52
CA ALA A 40 -9.42 11.93 -9.42
C ALA A 40 -7.94 12.35 -9.26
N PRO A 41 -7.25 12.70 -10.37
CA PRO A 41 -5.80 12.89 -10.40
C PRO A 41 -5.29 14.03 -9.50
N ASP A 42 -6.16 14.96 -9.11
CA ASP A 42 -5.77 16.16 -8.36
C ASP A 42 -5.65 15.93 -6.83
N ALA A 43 -6.10 14.78 -6.31
CA ALA A 43 -5.97 14.44 -4.89
C ALA A 43 -6.11 12.93 -4.65
N PRO A 44 -5.03 12.13 -4.80
CA PRO A 44 -5.06 10.75 -4.34
C PRO A 44 -5.30 10.72 -2.82
N LEU A 45 -6.22 9.87 -2.38
CA LEU A 45 -6.38 9.60 -0.97
C LEU A 45 -5.16 8.81 -0.50
N GLU A 46 -4.40 9.38 0.43
CA GLU A 46 -3.22 8.74 1.03
C GLU A 46 -3.53 8.28 2.46
N ASP A 47 -3.07 7.08 2.82
CA ASP A 47 -3.18 6.57 4.18
C ASP A 47 -1.91 5.83 4.61
N GLY A 48 -1.56 5.94 5.90
CA GLY A 48 -0.36 5.35 6.50
C GLY A 48 -0.73 4.31 7.55
N MET A 49 -0.21 3.09 7.42
CA MET A 49 -0.52 1.97 8.33
C MET A 49 0.66 1.00 8.47
N THR A 50 0.54 0.04 9.39
CA THR A 50 1.56 -1.01 9.52
C THR A 50 1.54 -1.92 8.29
N GLU A 51 2.72 -2.40 7.88
CA GLU A 51 2.84 -3.36 6.77
C GLU A 51 1.98 -4.61 7.02
N ALA A 52 1.94 -5.07 8.27
CA ALA A 52 1.14 -6.24 8.66
C ALA A 52 -0.37 -6.00 8.55
N ALA A 53 -0.87 -4.82 8.94
CA ALA A 53 -2.28 -4.48 8.78
C ALA A 53 -2.65 -4.39 7.29
N PHE A 54 -1.77 -3.78 6.49
CA PHE A 54 -1.98 -3.69 5.05
C PHE A 54 -2.03 -5.09 4.41
N LEU A 55 -1.04 -5.95 4.64
CA LEU A 55 -0.98 -7.31 4.09
C LEU A 55 -2.11 -8.23 4.58
N GLY A 56 -2.74 -7.91 5.71
CA GLY A 56 -3.89 -8.66 6.21
C GLY A 56 -5.14 -8.50 5.35
N GLU A 57 -5.26 -7.38 4.62
CA GLU A 57 -6.42 -7.07 3.77
C GLU A 57 -6.06 -6.93 2.28
N ALA A 58 -4.82 -6.53 1.96
CA ALA A 58 -4.38 -6.22 0.62
C ALA A 58 -4.09 -7.48 -0.21
N VAL A 59 -4.53 -7.47 -1.46
CA VAL A 59 -4.20 -8.51 -2.45
C VAL A 59 -3.29 -7.91 -3.52
N PRO A 60 -2.12 -8.50 -3.81
CA PRO A 60 -1.25 -7.99 -4.87
C PRO A 60 -1.98 -8.06 -6.22
N GLU A 61 -2.01 -6.94 -6.93
CA GLU A 61 -2.47 -6.92 -8.31
C GLU A 61 -1.26 -7.31 -9.17
N ALA A 62 -1.28 -8.49 -9.78
CA ALA A 62 -0.17 -8.95 -10.61
C ALA A 62 0.14 -7.88 -11.66
N ALA A 63 1.42 -7.47 -11.75
CA ALA A 63 1.88 -6.71 -12.90
C ALA A 63 1.57 -7.56 -14.13
N GLY A 64 0.58 -7.15 -14.93
CA GLY A 64 0.21 -7.87 -16.14
C GLY A 64 1.46 -8.11 -16.98
N GLY A 65 1.72 -9.38 -17.29
CA GLY A 65 2.77 -9.79 -18.21
C GLY A 65 2.49 -9.39 -19.65
#